data_AF-A0AA38NX70-F1
#
_entry.id   AF-A0AA38NX70-F1
#
_cell.length_a   1.000
_cell.length_b   1.000
_cell.length_c   1.000
_cell.angle_alpha   90.00
_cell.angle_beta   90.00
_cell.angle_gamma   90.00
#
_symmetry.space_group_name_H-M   'P 1'
#
loop_
_entity.id
_entity.type
_entity.pdbx_description
1 polymer ?
#
loop_
_entity_poly.entity_id
_entity_poly.type
_entity_poly.pdbx_seq_one_letter_code
_entity_poly.pdbx_strand_id
1 'polypeptide(L)'
;IQRREALLRTSLKVKRANFANVASTFAMVSADTIHTVSQRMAAGDCTTFNSSEELQVLNLMRQINAINSHVPGSTSGKVEMRNEIRALTIEKGAPSFYITINPADVYNPIV
;
A
#
# COMPACT_ATOMS: atom_id res chain seq x y z
N ILE A 1 8.10 21.17 -1.37
CA ILE A 1 7.54 20.41 -2.52
C ILE A 1 6.62 19.28 -2.06
N GLN A 2 7.05 18.43 -1.12
CA GLN A 2 6.29 17.28 -0.61
C GLN A 2 4.85 17.59 -0.13
N ARG A 3 4.64 18.69 0.62
CA ARG A 3 3.29 19.07 1.11
C ARG A 3 2.30 19.38 -0.01
N ARG A 4 2.73 20.11 -1.05
CA ARG A 4 1.87 20.47 -2.19
C ARG A 4 1.44 19.24 -2.97
N GLU A 5 2.36 18.32 -3.20
CA GLU A 5 2.08 17.07 -3.90
C GLU A 5 1.13 16.17 -3.11
N ALA A 6 1.35 16.03 -1.80
CA ALA A 6 0.45 15.30 -0.92
C ALA A 6 -0.98 15.89 -0.95
N LEU A 7 -1.12 17.21 -0.82
CA LEU A 7 -2.42 17.89 -0.88
C LEU A 7 -3.10 17.74 -2.25
N LEU A 8 -2.35 17.85 -3.34
CA LEU A 8 -2.88 17.65 -4.70
C LEU A 8 -3.45 16.23 -4.84
N ARG A 9 -2.64 15.21 -4.50
CA ARG A 9 -3.03 13.79 -4.58
C ARG A 9 -4.26 13.51 -3.71
N THR A 10 -4.32 14.06 -2.50
CA THR A 10 -5.49 13.93 -1.63
C THR A 10 -6.72 14.60 -2.24
N SER A 11 -6.59 15.82 -2.78
CA SER A 11 -7.72 16.54 -3.39
C SER A 11 -8.30 15.79 -4.60
N LEU A 12 -7.44 15.18 -5.43
CA LEU A 12 -7.87 14.39 -6.59
C LEU A 12 -8.63 13.12 -6.17
N LYS A 13 -8.29 12.54 -5.01
CA LYS A 13 -9.00 11.37 -4.45
C LYS A 13 -10.38 11.73 -3.91
N VAL A 14 -10.48 12.82 -3.15
CA VAL A 14 -11.76 13.29 -2.59
C VAL A 14 -12.72 13.71 -3.71
N LYS A 15 -12.21 14.24 -4.82
CA LYS A 15 -13.00 14.63 -6.00
C LYS A 15 -13.45 13.47 -6.89
N ARG A 16 -13.03 12.22 -6.63
CA ARG A 16 -13.51 11.08 -7.43
C ARG A 16 -15.00 10.85 -7.16
N ALA A 17 -15.77 10.59 -8.22
CA ALA A 17 -17.21 10.33 -8.12
C ALA A 17 -17.57 9.20 -7.14
N ASN A 18 -16.70 8.20 -6.99
CA ASN A 18 -16.92 7.06 -6.10
C ASN A 18 -16.63 7.37 -4.61
N PHE A 19 -16.00 8.51 -4.27
CA PHE A 19 -15.58 8.80 -2.90
C PHE A 19 -16.75 8.80 -1.91
N ALA A 20 -17.87 9.44 -2.27
CA ALA A 20 -19.05 9.50 -1.42
C ALA A 20 -19.63 8.11 -1.13
N ASN A 21 -19.65 7.22 -2.14
CA ASN A 21 -20.16 5.86 -2.01
C ASN A 21 -19.24 4.99 -1.13
N VAL A 22 -17.92 5.10 -1.30
CA VAL A 22 -16.96 4.40 -0.43
C VAL A 22 -17.10 4.88 1.02
N ALA A 23 -17.26 6.19 1.24
CA ALA A 23 -17.43 6.76 2.57
C ALA A 23 -18.75 6.30 3.24
N SER A 24 -19.85 6.26 2.50
CA SER A 24 -21.13 5.76 3.02
C SER A 24 -21.08 4.27 3.32
N THR A 25 -20.45 3.48 2.45
CA THR A 25 -20.26 2.04 2.65
C THR A 25 -19.38 1.79 3.88
N PHE A 26 -18.29 2.56 4.03
CA PHE A 26 -17.42 2.49 5.20
C PHE A 26 -18.17 2.81 6.51
N ALA A 27 -19.05 3.81 6.50
CA ALA A 27 -19.84 4.18 7.67
C ALA A 27 -20.94 3.17 8.03
N MET A 28 -21.41 2.37 7.06
CA MET A 28 -22.48 1.39 7.24
C MET A 28 -21.97 0.04 7.76
N VAL A 29 -20.71 -0.31 7.51
CA VAL A 29 -20.14 -1.61 7.87
C VAL A 29 -19.83 -1.68 9.37
N SER A 30 -20.21 -2.79 10.02
CA SER A 30 -19.94 -3.04 11.44
C SER A 30 -18.45 -3.29 11.72
N ALA A 31 -17.95 -2.78 12.85
CA ALA A 31 -16.58 -2.99 13.30
C ALA A 31 -16.29 -4.48 13.60
N ASP A 32 -17.28 -5.22 14.10
CA ASP A 32 -17.13 -6.63 14.48
C ASP A 32 -16.95 -7.53 13.25
N THR A 33 -17.62 -7.20 12.15
CA THR A 33 -17.47 -7.94 10.88
C THR A 33 -16.11 -7.67 10.26
N ILE A 34 -15.62 -6.43 10.32
CA ILE A 34 -14.25 -6.08 9.89
C ILE A 34 -13.23 -6.87 10.71
N HIS A 35 -13.40 -6.94 12.04
CA HIS A 35 -12.49 -7.69 12.90
C HIS A 35 -12.45 -9.18 12.53
N THR A 36 -13.61 -9.81 12.40
CA THR A 36 -13.74 -11.22 12.04
C THR A 36 -13.12 -11.53 10.67
N VAL A 37 -13.40 -10.70 9.66
CA VAL A 37 -12.83 -10.84 8.31
C VAL A 37 -11.32 -10.66 8.35
N SER A 38 -10.82 -9.66 9.08
CA SER A 38 -9.37 -9.41 9.19
C SER A 38 -8.62 -10.58 9.84
N GLN A 39 -9.20 -11.21 10.87
CA GLN A 39 -8.60 -12.35 11.56
C GLN A 39 -8.57 -13.58 10.65
N ARG A 40 -9.64 -13.85 9.92
CA ARG A 40 -9.70 -14.95 8.94
C ARG A 40 -8.71 -14.75 7.79
N MET A 41 -8.61 -13.53 7.27
CA MET A 41 -7.63 -13.20 6.24
C MET A 41 -6.19 -13.35 6.75
N ALA A 42 -5.91 -12.99 8.00
CA ALA A 42 -4.59 -13.20 8.61
C ALA A 42 -4.26 -14.70 8.77
N ALA A 43 -5.26 -15.55 8.99
CA ALA A 43 -5.13 -17.00 9.04
C ALA A 43 -4.96 -17.66 7.65
N GLY A 44 -5.10 -16.89 6.56
CA GLY A 44 -4.96 -17.36 5.17
C GLY A 44 -6.28 -17.77 4.49
N ASP A 45 -7.40 -17.72 5.21
CA ASP A 45 -8.72 -18.05 4.64
C ASP A 45 -9.27 -16.87 3.86
N CYS A 46 -9.23 -16.99 2.52
CA CYS A 46 -9.74 -15.99 1.58
C CYS A 46 -11.00 -16.42 0.82
N THR A 47 -11.44 -17.67 0.97
CA THR A 47 -12.41 -18.33 0.09
C THR A 47 -13.76 -18.65 0.73
N THR A 48 -13.87 -18.55 2.06
CA THR A 48 -15.06 -19.00 2.82
C THR A 48 -16.08 -17.88 3.12
N PHE A 49 -15.82 -16.66 2.65
CA PHE A 49 -16.69 -15.50 2.87
C PHE A 49 -17.95 -15.60 2.02
N ASN A 50 -19.04 -16.10 2.62
CA ASN A 50 -20.33 -16.29 1.95
C ASN A 50 -21.41 -15.32 2.43
N SER A 51 -21.17 -14.59 3.53
CA SER A 51 -22.12 -13.61 4.03
C SER A 51 -22.07 -12.33 3.19
N SER A 52 -23.24 -11.74 2.91
CA SER A 52 -23.41 -10.45 2.24
C SER A 52 -22.53 -9.36 2.86
N GLU A 53 -22.46 -9.30 4.20
CA GLU A 53 -21.69 -8.30 4.92
C GLU A 53 -20.17 -8.53 4.81
N GLU A 54 -19.72 -9.78 4.85
CA GLU A 54 -18.30 -10.12 4.66
C GLU A 54 -17.84 -9.78 3.24
N LEU A 55 -18.69 -10.02 2.23
CA LEU A 55 -18.42 -9.64 0.85
C LEU A 55 -18.34 -8.12 0.68
N GLN A 56 -19.19 -7.36 1.37
CA GLN A 56 -19.11 -5.90 1.40
C GLN A 56 -17.80 -5.41 2.04
N VAL A 57 -17.38 -5.99 3.16
CA VAL A 57 -16.10 -5.68 3.82
C VAL A 57 -14.91 -5.97 2.89
N LEU A 58 -14.91 -7.10 2.18
CA LEU A 58 -13.87 -7.44 1.22
C LEU A 58 -13.80 -6.44 0.06
N ASN A 59 -14.95 -6.07 -0.49
CA ASN A 59 -15.03 -5.08 -1.56
C ASN A 59 -14.54 -3.71 -1.07
N LEU A 60 -14.93 -3.31 0.13
CA LEU A 60 -14.46 -2.09 0.77
C LEU A 60 -12.94 -2.09 0.95
N MET A 61 -12.35 -3.19 1.45
CA MET A 61 -10.90 -3.33 1.58
C MET A 61 -10.18 -3.25 0.23
N ARG A 62 -10.72 -3.87 -0.82
CA ARG A 62 -10.15 -3.75 -2.19
C ARG A 62 -10.18 -2.30 -2.68
N GLN A 63 -11.29 -1.60 -2.49
CA GLN A 63 -11.43 -0.20 -2.88
C GLN A 63 -10.46 0.71 -2.11
N ILE A 64 -10.33 0.52 -0.80
CA ILE A 64 -9.36 1.26 0.04
C ILE A 64 -7.93 0.97 -0.42
N ASN A 65 -7.58 -0.30 -0.69
CA ASN A 65 -6.25 -0.67 -1.15
C ASN A 65 -5.89 -0.02 -2.50
N ALA A 66 -6.85 0.07 -3.42
CA ALA A 66 -6.67 0.77 -4.70
C ALA A 66 -6.47 2.29 -4.52
N ILE A 67 -7.20 2.91 -3.58
CA ILE A 67 -7.01 4.34 -3.25
C ILE A 67 -5.66 4.55 -2.56
N ASN A 68 -5.21 3.61 -1.73
CA ASN A 68 -4.00 3.71 -0.95
C ASN A 68 -2.72 3.57 -1.77
N SER A 69 -2.70 2.90 -2.93
CA SER A 69 -1.46 2.70 -3.71
C SER A 69 -0.76 4.02 -4.07
N HIS A 70 -1.55 5.06 -4.32
CA HIS A 70 -1.04 6.38 -4.68
C HIS A 70 -0.76 7.28 -3.45
N VAL A 71 -0.94 6.79 -2.21
CA VAL A 71 -0.54 7.49 -0.99
C VAL A 71 0.94 7.20 -0.73
N PRO A 72 1.82 8.21 -0.71
CA PRO A 72 3.23 8.01 -0.39
C PRO A 72 3.40 7.31 0.97
N GLY A 73 4.22 6.26 1.01
CA GLY A 73 4.52 5.52 2.23
C GLY A 73 3.49 4.46 2.65
N SER A 74 2.35 4.36 1.97
CA SER A 74 1.36 3.31 2.24
C SER A 74 1.89 1.92 1.85
N THR A 75 1.28 0.87 2.41
CA THR A 75 1.62 -0.52 2.07
C THR A 75 1.43 -0.79 0.57
N SER A 76 0.31 -0.34 -0.01
CA SER A 76 0.04 -0.48 -1.43
C SER A 76 1.04 0.31 -2.30
N GLY A 77 1.46 1.51 -1.88
CA GLY A 77 2.45 2.30 -2.62
C GLY A 77 3.84 1.67 -2.60
N LYS A 78 4.22 1.03 -1.50
CA LYS A 78 5.45 0.21 -1.44
C LYS A 78 5.39 -1.00 -2.37
N VAL A 79 4.22 -1.61 -2.56
CA VAL A 79 4.03 -2.69 -3.54
C VAL A 79 4.16 -2.15 -4.96
N GLU A 80 3.54 -1.02 -5.25
CA GLU A 80 3.61 -0.35 -6.56
C GLU A 80 5.06 -0.01 -6.95
N MET A 81 5.82 0.63 -6.05
CA MET A 81 7.25 0.94 -6.28
C MET A 81 8.09 -0.33 -6.50
N ARG A 82 7.83 -1.42 -5.77
CA ARG A 82 8.53 -2.70 -5.99
C ARG A 82 8.21 -3.30 -7.35
N ASN A 83 6.97 -3.18 -7.81
CA ASN A 83 6.57 -3.64 -9.13
C ASN A 83 7.21 -2.80 -10.23
N GLU A 84 7.33 -1.49 -10.04
CA GLU A 84 8.06 -0.61 -10.95
C GLU A 84 9.54 -1.00 -11.06
N ILE A 85 10.22 -1.22 -9.93
CA ILE A 85 11.62 -1.68 -9.92
C ILE A 85 11.77 -3.01 -10.68
N ARG A 86 10.84 -3.95 -10.49
CA ARG A 86 10.82 -5.24 -11.22
C ARG A 86 10.64 -5.03 -12.72
N ALA A 87 9.70 -4.18 -13.12
CA ALA A 87 9.47 -3.86 -14.52
C ALA A 87 10.72 -3.23 -15.17
N LEU A 88 11.34 -2.26 -14.50
CA LEU A 88 12.60 -1.65 -14.93
C LEU A 88 13.73 -2.66 -15.02
N THR A 89 13.81 -3.60 -14.07
CA THR A 89 14.84 -4.66 -14.09
C THR A 89 14.66 -5.60 -15.28
N ILE A 90 13.42 -5.91 -15.65
CA ILE A 90 13.10 -6.75 -16.82
C ILE A 90 13.42 -6.00 -18.12
N GLU A 91 13.07 -4.72 -18.20
CA GLU A 91 13.23 -3.93 -19.44
C GLU A 91 14.66 -3.42 -19.65
N LYS A 92 15.32 -2.97 -18.58
CA LYS A 92 16.63 -2.28 -18.63
C LYS A 92 17.77 -3.11 -18.07
N GLY A 93 17.49 -4.30 -17.54
CA GLY A 93 18.48 -5.14 -16.85
C GLY A 93 18.63 -4.78 -15.36
N ALA A 94 19.39 -5.62 -14.64
CA ALA A 94 19.62 -5.43 -13.22
C ALA A 94 20.45 -4.17 -12.94
N PRO A 95 20.07 -3.35 -11.94
CA PRO A 95 20.85 -2.18 -11.55
C PRO A 95 22.22 -2.63 -11.00
N SER A 96 23.29 -1.99 -11.47
CA SER A 96 24.64 -2.16 -10.92
C SER A 96 24.87 -1.14 -9.82
N PHE A 97 25.14 -1.60 -8.59
CA PHE A 97 25.44 -0.74 -7.45
C PHE A 97 26.92 -0.82 -7.11
N TYR A 98 27.60 0.33 -7.13
CA TYR A 98 28.95 0.46 -6.60
C TYR A 98 28.87 1.17 -5.25
N ILE A 99 29.23 0.46 -4.18
CA ILE A 99 29.28 1.02 -2.83
C ILE A 99 30.73 1.09 -2.41
N THR A 100 31.25 2.32 -2.27
CA THR A 100 32.56 2.55 -1.67
C THR A 100 32.36 2.76 -0.17
N ILE A 101 32.69 1.73 0.61
CA ILE A 101 32.77 1.86 2.06
C ILE A 101 34.19 2.35 2.35
N ASN A 102 34.32 3.61 2.77
CA ASN A 102 35.57 4.11 3.32
C ASN A 102 35.51 3.95 4.85
N PRO A 103 36.05 2.86 5.43
CA PRO A 103 36.14 2.76 6.87
C PRO A 103 37.01 3.90 7.39
N ALA A 104 36.62 4.52 8.50
CA ALA A 104 37.43 5.57 9.10
C ALA A 104 38.82 5.03 9.46
N ASP A 105 39.87 5.64 8.90
CA ASP A 105 41.28 5.28 9.15
C ASP A 105 41.69 5.31 10.63
N VAL A 106 40.89 5.96 11.49
CA VAL A 106 41.13 6.09 12.93
C VAL A 106 41.16 4.75 13.68
N TYR A 107 40.60 3.68 13.09
CA TYR A 107 40.56 2.33 13.70
C TYR A 107 41.32 1.27 12.89
N ASN A 108 42.17 1.69 11.95
CA ASN A 108 42.96 0.75 11.16
C ASN A 108 44.12 0.19 12.01
N PRO A 109 44.16 -1.13 12.35
CA PRO A 109 45.21 -1.71 13.18
C PRO A 109 46.57 -1.84 12.47
N ILE A 110 46.67 -1.38 11.21
CA ILE A 110 47.88 -1.42 10.37
C ILE A 110 48.62 -0.06 10.38
N VAL A 111 48.00 1.01 10.92
CA VAL A 111 48.66 2.31 11.14
C VAL A 111 49.06 2.46 12.60
#